data_AF-A0A521K8P8-F1
#
_entry.id   AF-A0A521K8P8-F1
#
_cell.length_a   1.000
_cell.length_b   1.000
_cell.length_c   1.000
_cell.angle_alpha   90.00
_cell.angle_beta   90.00
_cell.angle_gamma   90.00
#
_symmetry.space_group_name_H-M   'P 1'
#
loop_
_entity.id
_entity.type
_entity.pdbx_description
1 polymer ?
#
loop_
_entity_poly.entity_id
_entity_poly.type
_entity_poly.pdbx_seq_one_letter_code
_entity_poly.pdbx_strand_id
1 'polypeptide(L)' 'MGTHCSERELIKKLKRLGFDGPESGGNHKLMNRDGKKVSLPHANGHHDIAVKLLFKILKEGGVTKEEWRGT' A
#
# COMPACT_ATOMS: atom_id res chain seq x y z
N MET A 1 -2.55 12.67 -14.81
CA MET A 1 -2.00 11.50 -14.08
C MET A 1 -2.40 11.68 -12.62
N GLY A 2 -3.22 10.78 -12.08
CA GLY A 2 -3.75 10.93 -10.71
C GLY A 2 -2.62 10.99 -9.69
N THR A 3 -2.44 12.14 -9.06
CA THR A 3 -1.35 12.46 -8.11
C THR A 3 -1.56 11.80 -6.74
N HIS A 4 -2.51 10.89 -6.65
CA HIS A 4 -3.19 10.49 -5.44
C HIS A 4 -3.76 9.08 -5.60
N CYS A 5 -3.59 8.24 -4.58
CA CYS A 5 -4.19 6.90 -4.52
C CYS A 5 -4.96 6.77 -3.21
N SER A 6 -6.18 6.25 -3.26
CA SER A 6 -6.94 5.93 -2.06
C SER A 6 -6.40 4.65 -1.41
N GLU A 7 -6.61 4.49 -0.10
CA GLU A 7 -6.22 3.28 0.65
C GLU A 7 -6.75 2.00 0.01
N ARG A 8 -8.00 2.02 -0.48
CA ARG A 8 -8.62 0.88 -1.17
C ARG A 8 -7.88 0.49 -2.45
N GLU A 9 -7.47 1.47 -3.25
CA GLU A 9 -6.71 1.24 -4.48
C GLU A 9 -5.31 0.70 -4.17
N LEU A 10 -4.70 1.20 -3.09
CA LEU A 10 -3.42 0.70 -2.60
C LEU A 10 -3.50 -0.78 -2.20
N ILE A 11 -4.50 -1.14 -1.38
CA ILE A 11 -4.74 -2.52 -0.97
C ILE A 11 -4.99 -3.41 -2.20
N LYS A 12 -5.80 -2.97 -3.15
CA LYS A 12 -6.14 -3.75 -4.35
C LYS A 12 -4.91 -4.07 -5.20
N LYS A 13 -4.03 -3.08 -5.42
CA LYS A 13 -2.78 -3.28 -6.17
C LYS A 13 -1.77 -4.12 -5.38
N LEU A 14 -1.64 -3.93 -4.07
CA LEU A 14 -0.80 -4.78 -3.23
C LEU A 14 -1.26 -6.25 -3.26
N LYS A 15 -2.57 -6.51 -3.21
CA LYS A 15 -3.10 -7.88 -3.40
C LYS A 15 -2.72 -8.47 -4.76
N ARG A 16 -2.78 -7.69 -5.84
CA ARG A 16 -2.31 -8.14 -7.18
C ARG A 16 -0.83 -8.48 -7.21
N LEU A 17 -0.02 -7.77 -6.42
CA LEU A 17 1.40 -8.05 -6.25
C LEU A 17 1.67 -9.28 -5.35
N GLY A 18 0.65 -9.93 -4.81
CA GLY A 18 0.81 -11.09 -3.93
C GLY A 18 1.04 -10.73 -2.46
N PHE A 19 0.61 -9.54 -2.01
CA PHE A 19 0.53 -9.24 -0.59
C PHE A 19 -0.73 -9.86 0.03
N ASP A 20 -0.53 -10.50 1.17
CA ASP A 20 -1.56 -11.07 2.03
C ASP A 20 -1.97 -10.08 3.14
N GLY A 21 -3.21 -10.20 3.63
CA GLY A 21 -3.86 -9.22 4.52
C GLY A 21 -4.96 -8.37 3.84
N PRO A 22 -5.33 -7.19 4.39
CA PRO A 22 -4.72 -6.51 5.52
C PRO A 22 -5.13 -7.08 6.89
N GLU A 23 -4.15 -7.33 7.73
CA GLU A 23 -4.37 -7.56 9.15
C GLU A 23 -4.78 -6.23 9.79
N SER A 24 -6.05 -6.16 10.20
CA SER A 24 -6.65 -4.94 10.76
C SER A 24 -6.53 -4.98 12.27
N GLY A 25 -5.35 -4.60 12.77
CA GLY A 25 -5.07 -4.41 14.20
C GLY A 25 -5.19 -2.93 14.59
N GLY A 26 -6.42 -2.38 14.64
CA GLY A 26 -6.66 -1.01 15.11
C GLY A 26 -6.28 0.10 14.10
N ASN A 27 -5.43 1.05 14.52
CA ASN A 27 -5.21 2.34 13.83
C ASN A 27 -4.48 2.26 12.47
N HIS A 28 -3.73 1.18 12.16
CA HIS A 28 -3.03 1.00 10.89
C HIS A 28 -3.26 -0.41 10.34
N LYS A 29 -3.33 -0.53 9.02
CA LYS A 29 -3.49 -1.83 8.34
C LYS A 29 -2.12 -2.38 7.96
N LEU A 30 -1.85 -3.64 8.28
CA LEU A 30 -0.58 -4.28 7.90
C LEU A 30 -0.84 -5.31 6.81
N MET A 31 -0.03 -5.31 5.77
CA MET A 31 -0.01 -6.41 4.78
C MET A 31 1.35 -7.09 4.81
N ASN A 32 1.38 -8.38 4.50
CA ASN A 32 2.59 -9.19 4.50
C ASN A 32 2.75 -9.89 3.16
N ARG A 33 3.96 -9.93 2.62
CA ARG A 33 4.32 -10.73 1.45
C ARG A 33 5.63 -11.43 1.73
N ASP A 34 5.60 -12.76 1.87
CA ASP A 34 6.81 -13.59 1.96
C ASP A 34 7.81 -13.11 3.05
N GLY A 35 7.28 -12.65 4.19
CA GLY A 35 8.07 -12.10 5.30
C GLY A 35 8.31 -10.58 5.26
N LYS A 36 7.94 -9.90 4.17
CA LYS A 36 7.98 -8.43 4.07
C LYS A 36 6.65 -7.83 4.50
N LYS A 37 6.67 -7.04 5.57
CA LYS A 37 5.50 -6.35 6.10
C LYS A 37 5.46 -4.90 5.63
N VAL A 38 4.28 -4.44 5.19
CA VAL A 38 4.00 -3.05 4.85
C VAL A 38 2.93 -2.48 5.74
N SER A 39 3.18 -1.29 6.29
CA SER A 39 2.20 -0.54 7.07
C SER A 39 1.45 0.43 6.17
N LEU A 40 0.13 0.28 6.13
CA LEU A 40 -0.77 1.16 5.40
C LEU A 40 -1.33 2.22 6.37
N PRO A 41 -1.17 3.50 6.04
CA PRO A 41 -1.75 4.58 6.80
C PRO A 41 -3.27 4.52 6.67
N HIS A 42 -3.99 4.69 7.79
CA HIS A 42 -5.43 4.86 7.75
C HIS A 42 -5.73 6.26 7.23
N ALA A 43 -5.97 6.37 5.92
CA ALA A 43 -6.60 7.55 5.38
C ALA A 43 -8.06 7.49 5.80
N ASN A 44 -8.51 8.41 6.66
CA ASN A 44 -9.88 8.49 7.18
C ASN A 44 -10.91 8.71 6.04
N GLY A 45 -11.17 7.67 5.24
CA GLY A 45 -12.13 7.57 4.14
C GLY A 45 -11.88 8.48 2.92
N HIS A 46 -11.30 9.66 3.11
CA HIS A 46 -11.34 10.79 2.17
C HIS A 46 -9.98 11.43 1.90
N HIS A 47 -8.90 10.98 2.57
CA HIS A 47 -7.57 11.53 2.33
C HIS A 47 -6.82 10.74 1.26
N ASP A 48 -6.42 11.44 0.23
CA ASP A 48 -5.56 10.90 -0.80
C ASP A 48 -4.16 10.60 -0.25
N ILE A 49 -3.66 9.37 -0.47
CA ILE A 49 -2.30 9.00 -0.10
C ILE A 49 -1.37 9.73 -1.07
N ALA A 50 -0.56 10.63 -0.51
CA ALA A 50 0.48 11.30 -1.28
C ALA A 50 1.45 10.26 -1.87
N VAL A 51 1.84 10.47 -3.13
CA VAL A 51 2.78 9.59 -3.85
C VAL A 51 4.09 9.37 -3.08
N LYS A 52 4.57 10.36 -2.31
CA LYS A 52 5.74 10.23 -1.45
C LYS A 52 5.56 9.17 -0.36
N LEU A 53 4.40 9.16 0.30
CA LEU A 53 4.07 8.20 1.35
C LEU A 53 3.87 6.81 0.75
N LEU A 54 3.16 6.73 -0.37
CA LEU A 54 3.00 5.50 -1.14
C LEU A 54 4.36 4.85 -1.46
N PHE A 55 5.31 5.62 -2.02
CA PHE A 55 6.63 5.06 -2.35
C PHE A 55 7.43 4.63 -1.12
N LYS A 56 7.23 5.28 0.03
CA LYS A 56 7.86 4.85 1.29
C LYS A 56 7.33 3.47 1.70
N ILE A 57 6.01 3.27 1.68
CA ILE A 57 5.36 1.99 2.00
C ILE A 57 5.79 0.90 1.02
N LEU A 58 5.80 1.19 -0.28
CA LEU A 58 6.24 0.24 -1.30
C LEU A 58 7.71 -0.17 -1.09
N LYS A 59 8.57 0.78 -0.74
CA LYS A 59 9.98 0.51 -0.43
C LYS A 59 10.13 -0.40 0.79
N GLU A 60 9.33 -0.21 1.83
CA GLU A 60 9.30 -1.09 3.01
C GLU A 60 8.86 -2.52 2.64
N GLY A 61 7.93 -2.65 1.69
CA GLY A 61 7.49 -3.94 1.14
C GLY A 61 8.44 -4.54 0.11
N GLY A 62 9.53 -3.86 -0.23
CA GLY A 62 10.43 -4.26 -1.30
C GLY A 62 9.77 -4.26 -2.69
N VAL A 63 8.71 -3.48 -2.88
CA VAL A 63 8.07 -3.25 -4.18
C VAL A 63 8.74 -2.06 -4.85
N THR A 64 9.25 -2.26 -6.06
CA THR A 64 9.84 -1.18 -6.84
C THR A 64 8.76 -0.34 -7.52
N LYS A 65 9.13 0.86 -7.96
CA LYS A 65 8.21 1.72 -8.71
C LYS A 65 7.76 1.08 -10.03
N GLU A 66 8.62 0.26 -10.62
CA GLU A 66 8.37 -0.42 -11.88
C GLU A 66 7.32 -1.52 -11.71
N GLU A 67 7.48 -2.38 -10.69
CA GLU A 67 6.48 -3.37 -10.28
C GLU A 67 5.12 -2.72 -10.04
N TRP A 68 5.12 -1.56 -9.36
CA TRP A 68 3.90 -0.79 -9.12
C TRP A 68 3.26 -0.23 -10.40
N ARG A 69 4.06 0.31 -11.34
CA ARG A 69 3.55 0.83 -12.61
C ARG A 69 3.02 -0.26 -13.54
N GLY A 70 3.48 -1.50 -13.38
CA GLY A 70 3.00 -2.67 -14.12
C GLY A 70 1.66 -3.24 -13.65
N THR A 71 1.06 -2.73 -12.57
CA THR A 71 -0.21 -3.23 -11.96
C THR A 71 -1.45 -2.40 -12.24
#